data_AF-A0A2H9LGS1-F1
#
_entry.id   AF-A0A2H9LGS1-F1
#
_cell.length_a   1.000
_cell.length_b   1.000
_cell.length_c   1.000
_cell.angle_alpha   90.00
_cell.angle_beta   90.00
_cell.angle_gamma   90.00
#
_symmetry.space_group_name_H-M   'P 1'
#
loop_
_entity.id
_entity.type
_entity.pdbx_description
1 polymer ?
#
loop_
_entity_poly.entity_id
_entity_poly.type
_entity_poly.pdbx_seq_one_letter_code
_entity_poly.pdbx_strand_id
1 'polypeptide(L)'
;MKSESFLADALLCKPFYMRFLWLIFGMTGEKTGKNSGFVKKIASFELGFISKELNSLLGAKLQRVYQLSERDFLFDFHIPGKGRRYLRAHLPSLLFLSESKPPVIQNPPRMCSLLRKYLEGAMLKSISQQGFERIMRLDFASKSEGFALFFELFSRGNLILCSNELKIIGLVESQSWKDRQLTQGLVYSPPPPSRNPAAVSREEFLLLASHSEKELAAFLATELSLGGLYAEEACLRAGVDKSKKAGSLSAEEASIVFDSMHALFSEEPSASVVYDSGNAIDAVPIKLKSYSSLEQRQLPSFSSALDELFASGINSAGRANPEKERILRLISEQEASMDELLKKAELSEKKAGAIYQHYGKVREALDFLTAEISHFSVSEAFDKLKKFKSVKSFDKKERKITFHFE
;
A
#
# COMPACT_ATOMS: atom_id res chain seq x y z
N MET A 1 -49.45 41.72 17.22
CA MET A 1 -49.47 40.91 15.99
C MET A 1 -48.28 41.33 15.14
N LYS A 2 -47.34 40.38 14.91
CA LYS A 2 -46.44 40.15 13.74
C LYS A 2 -45.78 41.37 13.07
N SER A 3 -44.49 41.41 12.70
CA SER A 3 -43.48 40.37 12.38
C SER A 3 -42.11 41.09 12.28
N GLU A 4 -41.06 40.67 12.99
CA GLU A 4 -39.96 39.81 12.49
C GLU A 4 -39.20 40.34 11.25
N SER A 5 -37.93 40.73 11.45
CA SER A 5 -36.76 40.39 10.59
C SER A 5 -35.60 41.39 10.75
N PHE A 6 -34.99 41.50 11.93
CA PHE A 6 -33.65 42.08 12.07
C PHE A 6 -32.97 41.45 13.27
N LEU A 7 -32.21 40.37 13.02
CA LEU A 7 -31.10 39.84 13.83
C LEU A 7 -30.72 38.44 13.32
N ALA A 8 -30.00 38.38 12.19
CA ALA A 8 -29.28 37.19 11.77
C ALA A 8 -28.23 37.56 10.73
N ASP A 9 -27.12 38.18 11.15
CA ASP A 9 -25.90 38.26 10.31
C ASP A 9 -24.60 38.42 11.12
N ALA A 10 -24.59 37.90 12.35
CA ALA A 10 -23.37 37.79 13.14
C ALA A 10 -23.31 36.41 13.81
N LEU A 11 -22.18 35.74 13.63
CA LEU A 11 -21.74 34.51 14.30
C LEU A 11 -22.18 33.17 13.70
N LEU A 12 -21.62 32.83 12.53
CA LEU A 12 -21.37 31.42 12.17
C LEU A 12 -19.93 31.27 11.66
N CYS A 13 -18.99 31.21 12.61
CA CYS A 13 -17.60 30.82 12.37
C CYS A 13 -17.15 29.84 13.48
N LYS A 14 -16.80 28.62 13.08
CA LYS A 14 -16.20 27.48 13.85
C LYS A 14 -17.15 26.66 14.76
N PRO A 15 -16.73 25.46 15.24
CA PRO A 15 -16.89 24.15 14.61
C PRO A 15 -17.80 23.26 15.48
N PHE A 16 -19.11 23.22 15.21
CA PHE A 16 -20.04 22.41 16.02
C PHE A 16 -20.87 21.40 15.23
N TYR A 17 -20.68 21.32 13.91
CA TYR A 17 -21.49 20.45 13.04
C TYR A 17 -21.08 18.96 13.03
N MET A 18 -19.99 18.58 13.71
CA MET A 18 -19.59 17.17 13.84
C MET A 18 -20.33 16.43 14.98
N ARG A 19 -21.04 17.13 15.88
CA ARG A 19 -21.72 16.49 17.02
C ARG A 19 -23.22 16.28 16.80
N PHE A 20 -23.82 16.99 15.85
CA PHE A 20 -25.28 16.95 15.62
C PHE A 20 -25.73 15.83 14.66
N LEU A 21 -24.83 15.37 13.77
CA LEU A 21 -25.09 14.19 12.93
C LEU A 21 -25.03 12.86 13.71
N TRP A 22 -24.41 12.85 14.89
CA TRP A 22 -24.32 11.67 15.76
C TRP A 22 -25.61 11.41 16.56
N LEU A 23 -26.50 12.40 16.65
CA LEU A 23 -27.75 12.32 17.44
C LEU A 23 -29.00 12.07 16.58
N ILE A 24 -28.94 12.27 15.26
CA ILE A 24 -30.09 12.10 14.35
C ILE A 24 -30.11 10.73 13.67
N PHE A 25 -28.95 10.09 13.46
CA PHE A 25 -28.89 8.69 13.03
C PHE A 25 -28.70 7.76 14.23
N GLY A 26 -29.79 7.57 14.98
CA GLY A 26 -29.91 6.48 15.94
C GLY A 26 -29.85 5.13 15.22
N MET A 27 -28.64 4.62 14.98
CA MET A 27 -28.43 3.21 14.72
C MET A 27 -28.29 2.53 16.07
N THR A 28 -29.35 1.82 16.46
CA THR A 28 -29.30 0.78 17.49
C THR A 28 -28.07 -0.08 17.25
N GLY A 29 -27.21 -0.13 18.27
CA GLY A 29 -25.98 -0.90 18.25
C GLY A 29 -26.25 -2.39 18.14
N GLU A 30 -26.38 -2.89 16.92
CA GLU A 30 -25.79 -4.18 16.61
C GLU A 30 -24.28 -4.00 16.68
N LYS A 31 -23.65 -4.75 17.58
CA LYS A 31 -22.20 -4.94 17.62
C LYS A 31 -21.81 -5.60 16.30
N THR A 32 -21.66 -4.79 15.26
CA THR A 32 -20.84 -5.15 14.11
C THR A 32 -19.49 -5.51 14.70
N GLY A 33 -19.14 -6.80 14.59
CA GLY A 33 -17.88 -7.31 15.06
C GLY A 33 -16.79 -6.35 14.61
N LYS A 34 -15.89 -5.99 15.53
CA LYS A 34 -14.63 -5.36 15.13
C LYS A 34 -14.02 -6.31 14.09
N ASN A 35 -14.15 -5.99 12.80
CA ASN A 35 -13.21 -6.48 11.81
C ASN A 35 -11.88 -5.91 12.30
N SER A 36 -11.15 -6.73 13.06
CA SER A 36 -9.75 -6.49 13.28
C SER A 36 -9.16 -6.21 11.89
N GLY A 37 -8.38 -5.14 11.76
CA GLY A 37 -7.73 -4.78 10.50
C GLY A 37 -6.66 -5.79 10.07
N PHE A 38 -6.88 -7.07 10.33
CA PHE A 38 -6.06 -8.19 9.96
C PHE A 38 -6.10 -8.33 8.44
N VAL A 39 -4.91 -8.35 7.83
CA VAL A 39 -4.72 -8.60 6.41
C VAL A 39 -3.84 -9.84 6.33
N LYS A 40 -4.33 -10.90 5.69
CA LYS A 40 -3.52 -12.11 5.48
C LYS A 40 -2.29 -11.76 4.66
N LYS A 41 -1.11 -12.09 5.15
CA LYS A 41 0.14 -12.06 4.39
C LYS A 41 0.62 -13.48 4.22
N ILE A 42 0.97 -13.86 3.00
CA ILE A 42 1.47 -15.19 2.71
C ILE A 42 2.81 -15.39 3.43
N ALA A 43 2.94 -16.51 4.14
CA ALA A 43 4.21 -16.93 4.74
C ALA A 43 5.15 -17.51 3.67
N SER A 44 6.44 -17.60 3.98
CA SER A 44 7.42 -18.22 3.07
C SER A 44 7.11 -19.69 2.81
N PHE A 45 6.71 -20.41 3.87
CA PHE A 45 6.19 -21.79 3.79
C PHE A 45 5.03 -21.92 2.81
N GLU A 46 4.03 -21.04 2.94
CA GLU A 46 2.82 -21.01 2.10
C GLU A 46 3.13 -20.68 0.64
N LEU A 47 4.12 -19.83 0.39
CA LEU A 47 4.56 -19.49 -0.96
C LEU A 47 5.12 -20.72 -1.70
N GLY A 48 5.69 -21.69 -0.98
CA GLY A 48 6.11 -22.96 -1.56
C GLY A 48 4.95 -23.78 -2.14
N PHE A 49 3.78 -23.77 -1.49
CA PHE A 49 2.57 -24.42 -2.02
C PHE A 49 2.05 -23.68 -3.26
N ILE A 50 2.04 -22.34 -3.23
CA ILE A 50 1.69 -21.53 -4.41
C ILE A 50 2.66 -21.81 -5.56
N SER A 51 3.97 -21.89 -5.31
CA SER A 51 4.96 -22.25 -6.34
C SER A 51 4.59 -23.56 -7.05
N LYS A 52 4.22 -24.60 -6.29
CA LYS A 52 3.77 -25.88 -6.84
C LYS A 52 2.50 -25.75 -7.68
N GLU A 53 1.50 -24.99 -7.21
CA GLU A 53 0.25 -24.78 -7.97
C GLU A 53 0.46 -23.98 -9.26
N LEU A 54 1.34 -22.98 -9.22
CA LEU A 54 1.69 -22.16 -10.37
C LEU A 54 2.37 -22.98 -11.48
N ASN A 55 3.00 -24.12 -11.18
CA ASN A 55 3.56 -25.00 -12.23
C ASN A 55 2.54 -25.41 -13.29
N SER A 56 1.24 -25.36 -12.98
CA SER A 56 0.17 -25.54 -13.97
C SER A 56 0.16 -24.50 -15.10
N LEU A 57 0.89 -23.38 -14.95
CA LEU A 57 1.09 -22.33 -15.94
C LEU A 57 2.34 -22.52 -16.80
N LEU A 58 3.19 -23.52 -16.55
CA LEU A 58 4.38 -23.74 -17.37
C LEU A 58 4.00 -24.01 -18.84
N GLY A 59 4.67 -23.31 -19.76
CA GLY A 59 4.35 -23.33 -21.18
C GLY A 59 3.14 -22.46 -21.58
N ALA A 60 2.45 -21.84 -20.63
CA ALA A 60 1.37 -20.90 -20.92
C ALA A 60 1.92 -19.61 -21.55
N LYS A 61 1.12 -19.00 -22.44
CA LYS A 61 1.42 -17.69 -23.02
C LYS A 61 0.70 -16.60 -22.24
N LEU A 62 1.42 -15.58 -21.79
CA LEU A 62 0.79 -14.41 -21.18
C LEU A 62 0.04 -13.61 -22.26
N GLN A 63 -1.29 -13.54 -22.15
CA GLN A 63 -2.14 -12.82 -23.10
C GLN A 63 -2.28 -11.36 -22.73
N ARG A 64 -2.38 -11.05 -21.44
CA ARG A 64 -2.57 -9.69 -20.98
C ARG A 64 -2.20 -9.51 -19.52
N VAL A 65 -1.80 -8.30 -19.16
CA VAL A 65 -1.64 -7.88 -17.77
C VAL A 65 -2.65 -6.79 -17.47
N TYR A 66 -3.31 -6.85 -16.32
CA TYR A 66 -4.19 -5.81 -15.80
C TYR A 66 -3.65 -5.31 -14.47
N GLN A 67 -3.88 -4.04 -14.18
CA GLN A 67 -3.58 -3.44 -12.90
C GLN A 67 -4.91 -2.91 -12.35
N LEU A 68 -5.36 -3.51 -11.26
CA LEU A 68 -6.66 -3.29 -10.63
C LEU A 68 -6.60 -2.17 -9.59
N SER A 69 -5.43 -1.95 -9.00
CA SER A 69 -5.08 -0.82 -8.14
C SER A 69 -3.56 -0.59 -8.20
N GLU A 70 -3.00 0.34 -7.43
CA GLU A 70 -1.55 0.61 -7.42
C GLU A 70 -0.69 -0.66 -7.18
N ARG A 71 -1.20 -1.62 -6.41
CA ARG A 71 -0.47 -2.82 -5.97
C ARG A 71 -1.21 -4.14 -6.24
N ASP A 72 -2.27 -4.12 -7.04
CA ASP A 72 -3.05 -5.30 -7.40
C ASP A 72 -2.98 -5.54 -8.91
N PHE A 73 -2.44 -6.69 -9.29
CA PHE A 73 -2.18 -7.08 -10.68
C PHE A 73 -2.87 -8.39 -11.01
N LEU A 74 -3.37 -8.50 -12.23
CA LEU A 74 -3.94 -9.73 -12.78
C LEU A 74 -3.24 -10.09 -14.09
N PHE A 75 -2.63 -11.26 -14.13
CA PHE A 75 -1.95 -11.80 -15.29
C PHE A 75 -2.85 -12.86 -15.93
N ASP A 76 -3.24 -12.61 -17.17
CA ASP A 76 -4.11 -13.47 -17.97
C ASP A 76 -3.25 -14.39 -18.84
N PHE A 77 -3.20 -15.67 -18.47
CA PHE A 77 -2.47 -16.69 -19.18
C PHE A 77 -3.41 -17.52 -20.05
N HIS A 78 -2.92 -17.90 -21.22
CA HIS A 78 -3.55 -18.91 -22.07
C HIS A 78 -2.70 -20.17 -22.09
N ILE A 79 -3.27 -21.28 -21.65
CA ILE A 79 -2.68 -22.60 -21.73
C ILE A 79 -3.25 -23.30 -22.97
N PRO A 80 -2.40 -23.68 -23.96
CA PRO A 80 -2.84 -24.42 -25.13
C PRO A 80 -3.66 -25.66 -24.74
N GLY A 81 -4.87 -25.79 -25.28
CA GLY A 81 -5.77 -26.93 -25.02
C GLY A 81 -6.48 -26.94 -23.66
N LYS A 82 -6.13 -26.07 -22.70
CA LYS A 82 -6.80 -25.97 -21.39
C LYS A 82 -7.57 -24.67 -21.17
N GLY A 83 -7.27 -23.62 -21.93
CA GLY A 83 -7.98 -22.34 -21.85
C GLY A 83 -7.26 -21.30 -20.98
N ARG A 84 -8.04 -20.39 -20.39
CA ARG A 84 -7.52 -19.22 -19.66
C ARG A 84 -7.31 -19.52 -18.19
N ARG A 85 -6.27 -18.95 -17.60
CA ARG A 85 -5.99 -18.96 -16.15
C ARG A 85 -5.52 -17.58 -15.72
N TYR A 86 -5.94 -17.14 -14.54
CA TYR A 86 -5.53 -15.86 -14.00
C TYR A 86 -4.59 -16.06 -12.82
N LEU A 87 -3.47 -15.36 -12.83
CA LEU A 87 -2.60 -15.20 -11.67
C LEU A 87 -2.84 -13.80 -11.10
N ARG A 88 -3.26 -13.72 -9.84
CA ARG A 88 -3.46 -12.46 -9.14
C ARG A 88 -2.33 -12.22 -8.16
N ALA A 89 -1.78 -11.00 -8.19
CA ALA A 89 -0.76 -10.54 -7.27
C ALA A 89 -1.25 -9.28 -6.55
N HIS A 90 -1.56 -9.40 -5.26
CA HIS A 90 -1.96 -8.30 -4.41
C HIS A 90 -0.81 -8.01 -3.43
N LEU A 91 0.08 -7.08 -3.80
CA LEU A 91 1.32 -6.82 -3.09
C LEU A 91 1.08 -5.98 -1.81
N PRO A 92 1.87 -6.22 -0.75
CA PRO A 92 2.86 -7.29 -0.55
C PRO A 92 2.25 -8.64 -0.15
N SER A 93 0.94 -8.75 -0.06
CA SER A 93 0.32 -9.73 0.81
C SER A 93 0.12 -11.10 0.17
N LEU A 94 -0.37 -11.17 -1.07
CA LEU A 94 -0.89 -12.40 -1.67
C LEU A 94 -0.46 -12.59 -3.13
N LEU A 95 -0.29 -13.85 -3.50
CA LEU A 95 -0.11 -14.33 -4.88
C LEU A 95 -0.87 -15.65 -5.02
N PHE A 96 -1.80 -15.74 -5.96
CA PHE A 96 -2.63 -16.94 -6.12
C PHE A 96 -3.26 -17.04 -7.52
N LEU A 97 -3.66 -18.25 -7.91
CA LEU A 97 -4.48 -18.47 -9.10
C LEU A 97 -5.94 -18.12 -8.80
N SER A 98 -6.54 -17.30 -9.65
CA SER A 98 -7.96 -16.97 -9.55
C SER A 98 -8.73 -17.55 -10.74
N GLU A 99 -9.98 -17.92 -10.49
CA GLU A 99 -10.93 -18.32 -11.53
C GLU A 99 -11.70 -17.14 -12.11
N SER A 100 -11.72 -16.01 -11.37
CA SER A 100 -12.50 -14.84 -11.74
C SER A 100 -11.64 -13.73 -12.33
N LYS A 101 -12.22 -13.02 -13.30
CA LYS A 101 -11.68 -11.76 -13.80
C LYS A 101 -12.52 -10.61 -13.22
N PRO A 102 -11.99 -9.83 -12.27
CA PRO A 102 -12.70 -8.67 -11.74
C PRO A 102 -12.87 -7.56 -12.80
N PRO A 103 -13.82 -6.63 -12.59
CA PRO A 103 -13.97 -5.46 -13.45
C PRO A 103 -12.66 -4.65 -13.49
N VAL A 104 -12.27 -4.24 -14.70
CA VAL A 104 -10.97 -3.65 -14.97
C VAL A 104 -11.11 -2.13 -15.09
N ILE A 105 -10.24 -1.36 -14.43
CA ILE A 105 -10.17 0.10 -14.58
C ILE A 105 -9.63 0.45 -15.97
N GLN A 106 -10.27 1.41 -16.64
CA GLN A 106 -9.82 1.92 -17.94
C GLN A 106 -8.57 2.81 -17.75
N ASN A 107 -7.58 2.58 -18.61
CA ASN A 107 -6.22 3.18 -18.65
C ASN A 107 -5.15 2.45 -17.80
N PRO A 108 -4.25 1.65 -18.42
CA PRO A 108 -3.20 0.95 -17.70
C PRO A 108 -2.14 1.94 -17.17
N PRO A 109 -1.82 1.93 -15.86
CA PRO A 109 -0.70 2.70 -15.32
C PRO A 109 0.65 2.30 -15.93
N ARG A 110 1.70 3.07 -15.66
CA ARG A 110 3.04 2.91 -16.28
C ARG A 110 3.58 1.47 -16.21
N MET A 111 3.47 0.82 -15.05
CA MET A 111 3.96 -0.55 -14.84
C MET A 111 3.20 -1.58 -15.69
N CYS A 112 1.87 -1.48 -15.74
CA CYS A 112 1.03 -2.35 -16.56
C CYS A 112 1.38 -2.26 -18.06
N SER A 113 1.57 -1.04 -18.56
CA SER A 113 1.97 -0.81 -19.96
C SER A 113 3.37 -1.38 -20.25
N LEU A 114 4.31 -1.25 -19.30
CA LEU A 114 5.65 -1.83 -19.42
C LEU A 114 5.60 -3.35 -19.48
N LEU A 115 4.86 -4.00 -18.56
CA LEU A 115 4.73 -5.46 -18.54
C LEU A 115 4.11 -5.99 -19.84
N ARG A 116 3.10 -5.32 -20.39
CA ARG A 116 2.52 -5.69 -21.70
C ARG A 116 3.55 -5.57 -22.82
N LYS A 117 4.34 -4.49 -22.85
CA LYS A 117 5.38 -4.29 -23.88
C LYS A 117 6.38 -5.46 -23.96
N TYR A 118 6.80 -6.01 -22.81
CA TYR A 118 7.86 -7.03 -22.78
C TYR A 118 7.34 -8.46 -22.66
N LEU A 119 6.22 -8.68 -21.96
CA LEU A 119 5.75 -10.02 -21.61
C LEU A 119 4.51 -10.47 -22.39
N GLU A 120 3.78 -9.59 -23.08
CA GLU A 120 2.60 -10.00 -23.86
C GLU A 120 3.01 -10.91 -25.02
N GLY A 121 2.38 -12.08 -25.10
CA GLY A 121 2.73 -13.16 -26.01
C GLY A 121 3.92 -14.02 -25.56
N ALA A 122 4.63 -13.64 -24.50
CA ALA A 122 5.76 -14.42 -23.97
C ALA A 122 5.29 -15.71 -23.30
N MET A 123 6.09 -16.76 -23.44
CA MET A 123 5.84 -18.08 -22.84
C MET A 123 6.50 -18.18 -21.47
N LEU A 124 5.76 -18.62 -20.45
CA LEU A 124 6.30 -18.90 -19.13
C LEU A 124 7.15 -20.19 -19.17
N LYS A 125 8.41 -20.10 -18.75
CA LYS A 125 9.41 -21.18 -18.83
C LYS A 125 9.73 -21.80 -17.49
N SER A 126 9.82 -21.00 -16.44
CA SER A 126 10.07 -21.48 -15.09
C SER A 126 9.37 -20.62 -14.05
N ILE A 127 9.06 -21.26 -12.93
CA ILE A 127 8.52 -20.66 -11.73
C ILE A 127 9.37 -21.16 -10.57
N SER A 128 9.82 -20.26 -9.71
CA SER A 128 10.60 -20.64 -8.54
C SER A 128 10.44 -19.64 -7.40
N GLN A 129 10.32 -20.16 -6.18
CA GLN A 129 10.55 -19.37 -4.99
C GLN A 129 12.06 -19.13 -4.84
N GLN A 130 12.46 -17.90 -4.48
CA GLN A 130 13.86 -17.59 -4.24
C GLN A 130 14.23 -17.94 -2.79
N GLY A 131 15.02 -18.99 -2.60
CA GLY A 131 15.37 -19.48 -1.26
C GLY A 131 14.14 -19.81 -0.42
N PHE A 132 14.22 -19.60 0.90
CA PHE A 132 13.06 -19.59 1.78
C PHE A 132 12.58 -18.17 2.07
N GLU A 133 12.57 -17.32 1.04
CA GLU A 133 12.04 -15.96 1.11
C GLU A 133 10.65 -15.84 0.50
N ARG A 134 9.95 -14.76 0.85
CA ARG A 134 8.66 -14.39 0.25
C ARG A 134 8.85 -13.70 -1.11
N ILE A 135 9.56 -14.38 -2.01
CA ILE A 135 9.89 -13.88 -3.35
C ILE A 135 9.58 -14.97 -4.37
N MET A 136 8.66 -14.68 -5.29
CA MET A 136 8.37 -15.55 -6.44
C MET A 136 9.06 -15.01 -7.69
N ARG A 137 9.73 -15.88 -8.44
CA ARG A 137 10.34 -15.57 -9.74
C ARG A 137 9.64 -16.35 -10.84
N LEU A 138 9.22 -15.64 -11.88
CA LEU A 138 8.69 -16.19 -13.13
C LEU A 138 9.63 -15.82 -14.28
N ASP A 139 10.14 -16.80 -15.02
CA ASP A 139 10.95 -16.55 -16.20
C ASP A 139 10.15 -16.76 -17.49
N PHE A 140 10.26 -15.79 -18.40
CA PHE A 140 9.53 -15.76 -19.66
C PHE A 140 10.51 -15.81 -20.84
N ALA A 141 10.10 -16.46 -21.92
CA ALA A 141 10.76 -16.41 -23.21
C ALA A 141 9.86 -15.72 -24.24
N SER A 142 10.39 -14.69 -24.90
CA SER A 142 9.71 -13.94 -25.96
C SER A 142 10.60 -13.86 -27.19
N LYS A 143 10.23 -14.56 -28.28
CA LYS A 143 10.97 -14.63 -29.55
C LYS A 143 12.47 -14.96 -29.38
N SER A 144 13.31 -13.95 -29.13
CA SER A 144 14.76 -14.01 -28.97
C SER A 144 15.27 -13.46 -27.63
N GLU A 145 14.39 -12.99 -26.74
CA GLU A 145 14.74 -12.35 -25.47
C GLU A 145 14.13 -13.12 -24.28
N GLY A 146 14.86 -13.12 -23.16
CA GLY A 146 14.42 -13.68 -21.89
C GLY A 146 14.13 -12.57 -20.88
N PHE A 147 13.08 -12.75 -20.08
CA PHE A 147 12.70 -11.82 -19.02
C PHE A 147 12.46 -12.56 -17.72
N ALA A 148 12.83 -11.94 -16.61
CA ALA A 148 12.51 -12.43 -15.27
C ALA A 148 11.57 -11.44 -14.58
N LEU A 149 10.49 -11.96 -13.99
CA LEU A 149 9.52 -11.19 -13.22
C LEU A 149 9.56 -11.64 -11.77
N PHE A 150 9.87 -10.72 -10.87
CA PHE A 150 9.96 -10.98 -9.43
C PHE A 150 8.76 -10.35 -8.71
N PHE A 151 8.15 -11.12 -7.82
CA PHE A 151 7.11 -10.69 -6.89
C PHE A 151 7.69 -10.71 -5.48
N GLU A 152 7.98 -9.54 -4.91
CA GLU A 152 8.40 -9.41 -3.52
C GLU A 152 7.16 -9.22 -2.64
N LEU A 153 6.89 -10.21 -1.78
CA LEU A 153 5.69 -10.31 -0.94
C LEU A 153 6.00 -10.01 0.55
N PHE A 154 6.91 -9.06 0.77
CA PHE A 154 7.33 -8.61 2.09
C PHE A 154 7.56 -7.11 2.12
N SER A 155 7.71 -6.52 3.31
CA SER A 155 7.87 -5.06 3.48
C SER A 155 6.74 -4.31 2.77
N ARG A 156 7.07 -3.36 1.87
CA ARG A 156 6.12 -2.62 1.03
C ARG A 156 5.67 -3.40 -0.21
N GLY A 157 6.35 -4.50 -0.53
CA GLY A 157 6.13 -5.32 -1.70
C GLY A 157 6.60 -4.66 -2.99
N ASN A 158 6.90 -5.48 -3.99
CA ASN A 158 7.35 -4.98 -5.28
C ASN A 158 7.02 -5.98 -6.39
N LEU A 159 6.83 -5.46 -7.59
CA LEU A 159 6.81 -6.24 -8.82
C LEU A 159 7.93 -5.68 -9.67
N ILE A 160 8.87 -6.54 -10.09
CA ILE A 160 10.13 -6.12 -10.71
C ILE A 160 10.32 -6.93 -11.98
N LEU A 161 10.39 -6.23 -13.10
CA LEU A 161 10.69 -6.81 -14.41
C LEU A 161 12.18 -6.60 -14.72
N CYS A 162 12.85 -7.69 -15.05
CA CYS A 162 14.26 -7.72 -15.41
C CYS A 162 14.47 -8.33 -16.80
N SER A 163 15.57 -7.94 -17.44
CA SER A 163 16.17 -8.63 -18.59
C SER A 163 16.76 -9.99 -18.18
N ASN A 164 17.28 -10.72 -19.16
CA ASN A 164 18.01 -11.98 -18.98
C ASN A 164 19.30 -11.80 -18.14
N GLU A 165 19.99 -10.66 -18.21
CA GLU A 165 21.12 -10.36 -17.31
C GLU A 165 20.69 -9.77 -15.95
N LEU A 166 19.42 -9.92 -15.59
CA LEU A 166 18.82 -9.41 -14.36
C LEU A 166 18.87 -7.87 -14.20
N LYS A 167 19.16 -7.11 -15.26
CA LYS A 167 19.05 -5.65 -15.25
C LYS A 167 17.59 -5.24 -15.15
N ILE A 168 17.25 -4.43 -14.16
CA ILE A 168 15.89 -3.96 -13.85
C ILE A 168 15.41 -3.05 -14.99
N ILE A 169 14.39 -3.53 -15.71
CA ILE A 169 13.71 -2.79 -16.79
C ILE A 169 12.64 -1.88 -16.19
N GLY A 170 11.94 -2.34 -15.15
CA GLY A 170 11.01 -1.52 -14.38
C GLY A 170 10.51 -2.22 -13.13
N LEU A 171 9.94 -1.41 -12.23
CA LEU A 171 9.52 -1.83 -10.91
C LEU A 171 8.37 -0.93 -10.43
N VAL A 172 7.53 -1.44 -9.52
CA VAL A 172 6.41 -0.67 -8.93
C VAL A 172 6.92 0.50 -8.10
N GLU A 173 7.94 0.24 -7.27
CA GLU A 173 8.50 1.25 -6.39
C GLU A 173 10.02 1.10 -6.28
N SER A 174 10.76 2.21 -6.41
CA SER A 174 12.20 2.22 -6.12
C SER A 174 12.43 2.20 -4.62
N GLN A 175 13.33 1.33 -4.16
CA GLN A 175 13.56 1.10 -2.74
C GLN A 175 15.06 1.00 -2.49
N SER A 176 15.52 1.58 -1.38
CA SER A 176 16.92 1.53 -0.98
C SER A 176 17.02 1.06 0.46
N TRP A 177 17.88 0.09 0.69
CA TRP A 177 18.29 -0.41 1.99
C TRP A 177 19.80 -0.26 2.13
N LYS A 178 20.33 -0.59 3.31
CA LYS A 178 21.78 -0.57 3.56
C LYS A 178 22.53 -1.51 2.61
N ASP A 179 21.99 -2.71 2.40
CA ASP A 179 22.69 -3.78 1.70
C ASP A 179 22.23 -3.98 0.24
N ARG A 180 21.27 -3.16 -0.23
CA ARG A 180 20.62 -3.35 -1.53
C ARG A 180 19.92 -2.09 -2.03
N GLN A 181 20.00 -1.84 -3.33
CA GLN A 181 19.22 -0.81 -4.02
C GLN A 181 18.39 -1.41 -5.16
N LEU A 182 17.11 -1.03 -5.22
CA LEU A 182 16.18 -1.36 -6.30
C LEU A 182 15.81 -0.10 -7.06
N THR A 183 16.43 0.06 -8.23
CA THR A 183 16.19 1.17 -9.14
C THR A 183 16.31 0.68 -10.58
N GLN A 184 15.54 1.28 -11.50
CA GLN A 184 15.64 0.99 -12.93
C GLN A 184 17.09 1.14 -13.43
N GLY A 185 17.54 0.18 -14.24
CA GLY A 185 18.89 0.16 -14.82
C GLY A 185 19.96 -0.53 -13.97
N LEU A 186 19.70 -0.81 -12.69
CA LEU A 186 20.61 -1.61 -11.85
C LEU A 186 20.35 -3.11 -12.03
N VAL A 187 21.32 -3.94 -11.66
CA VAL A 187 21.15 -5.40 -11.61
C VAL A 187 20.34 -5.76 -10.37
N TYR A 188 19.29 -6.54 -10.54
CA TYR A 188 18.50 -7.08 -9.43
C TYR A 188 19.35 -8.05 -8.61
N SER A 189 19.37 -7.84 -7.30
CA SER A 189 19.88 -8.78 -6.31
C SER A 189 18.78 -9.03 -5.29
N PRO A 190 18.49 -10.25 -4.82
CA PRO A 190 17.56 -10.50 -3.71
C PRO A 190 18.13 -9.97 -2.35
N PRO A 191 17.33 -9.92 -1.27
CA PRO A 191 17.88 -9.72 0.07
C PRO A 191 18.86 -10.84 0.45
N PRO A 192 19.74 -10.63 1.46
CA PRO A 192 20.60 -11.68 1.99
C PRO A 192 19.77 -12.92 2.35
N PRO A 193 20.21 -14.13 1.96
CA PRO A 193 19.43 -15.33 2.17
C PRO A 193 19.26 -15.62 3.66
N SER A 194 18.05 -15.94 4.08
CA SER A 194 17.79 -16.51 5.41
C SER A 194 17.93 -18.04 5.39
N ARG A 195 17.95 -18.65 6.58
CA ARG A 195 17.99 -20.12 6.69
C ARG A 195 16.72 -20.73 6.13
N ASN A 196 16.87 -21.89 5.47
CA ASN A 196 15.74 -22.67 4.99
C ASN A 196 15.42 -23.78 6.01
N PRO A 197 14.29 -23.70 6.74
CA PRO A 197 13.93 -24.69 7.76
C PRO A 197 13.76 -26.11 7.19
N ALA A 198 13.40 -26.24 5.91
CA ALA A 198 13.27 -27.54 5.24
C ALA A 198 14.63 -28.18 4.88
N ALA A 199 15.72 -27.41 4.88
CA ALA A 199 17.06 -27.88 4.52
C ALA A 199 18.02 -27.99 5.71
N VAL A 200 17.64 -27.49 6.89
CA VAL A 200 18.44 -27.55 8.12
C VAL A 200 18.54 -29.00 8.59
N SER A 201 19.78 -29.45 8.85
CA SER A 201 20.06 -30.77 9.42
C SER A 201 19.68 -30.84 10.90
N ARG A 202 19.51 -32.05 11.44
CA ARG A 202 19.20 -32.22 12.87
C ARG A 202 20.33 -31.69 13.74
N GLU A 203 21.57 -31.98 13.36
CA GLU A 203 22.77 -31.56 14.07
C GLU A 203 22.86 -30.03 14.12
N GLU A 204 22.62 -29.36 12.99
CA GLU A 204 22.59 -27.89 12.93
C GLU A 204 21.44 -27.33 13.78
N PHE A 205 20.25 -27.91 13.72
CA PHE A 205 19.11 -27.48 14.53
C PHE A 205 19.44 -27.56 16.03
N LEU A 206 19.96 -28.68 16.50
CA LEU A 206 20.31 -28.89 17.91
C LEU A 206 21.37 -27.89 18.37
N LEU A 207 22.39 -27.66 17.54
CA LEU A 207 23.43 -26.68 17.81
C LEU A 207 22.86 -25.25 17.91
N LEU A 208 21.97 -24.87 17.00
CA LEU A 208 21.34 -23.55 17.01
C LEU A 208 20.44 -23.37 18.24
N ALA A 209 19.62 -24.37 18.55
CA ALA A 209 18.72 -24.35 19.70
C ALA A 209 19.51 -24.21 21.00
N SER A 210 20.61 -24.96 21.17
CA SER A 210 21.42 -24.94 22.39
C SER A 210 22.09 -23.58 22.68
N HIS A 211 22.26 -22.73 21.66
CA HIS A 211 22.87 -21.40 21.79
C HIS A 211 21.85 -20.25 21.79
N SER A 212 20.55 -20.54 21.62
CA SER A 212 19.52 -19.51 21.56
C SER A 212 18.83 -19.29 22.90
N GLU A 213 18.82 -18.03 23.35
CA GLU A 213 18.11 -17.59 24.56
C GLU A 213 16.64 -17.22 24.31
N LYS A 214 16.16 -17.35 23.06
CA LYS A 214 14.78 -17.02 22.69
C LYS A 214 13.81 -18.10 23.16
N GLU A 215 12.55 -17.69 23.33
CA GLU A 215 11.44 -18.62 23.41
C GLU A 215 11.38 -19.50 22.16
N LEU A 216 10.98 -20.76 22.31
CA LEU A 216 11.01 -21.77 21.27
C LEU A 216 10.29 -21.32 20.00
N ALA A 217 9.07 -20.79 20.10
CA ALA A 217 8.36 -20.31 18.92
C ALA A 217 9.07 -19.11 18.26
N ALA A 218 9.67 -18.21 19.03
CA ALA A 218 10.42 -17.07 18.49
C ALA A 218 11.73 -17.51 17.82
N PHE A 219 12.42 -18.52 18.37
CA PHE A 219 13.58 -19.17 17.75
C PHE A 219 13.22 -19.77 16.39
N LEU A 220 12.21 -20.65 16.34
CA LEU A 220 11.75 -21.27 15.10
C LEU A 220 11.30 -20.22 14.06
N ALA A 221 10.56 -19.20 14.50
CA ALA A 221 10.02 -18.18 13.61
C ALA A 221 11.10 -17.26 13.01
N THR A 222 12.13 -16.90 13.78
CA THR A 222 13.10 -15.85 13.39
C THR A 222 14.47 -16.35 12.99
N GLU A 223 14.99 -17.42 13.62
CA GLU A 223 16.34 -17.94 13.32
C GLU A 223 16.32 -19.07 12.31
N LEU A 224 15.20 -19.77 12.19
CA LEU A 224 14.92 -20.78 11.17
C LEU A 224 13.91 -20.30 10.13
N SER A 225 13.47 -19.03 10.18
CA SER A 225 12.59 -18.41 9.20
C SER A 225 11.21 -19.08 8.99
N LEU A 226 10.74 -19.91 9.92
CA LEU A 226 9.49 -20.67 9.75
C LEU A 226 8.23 -19.78 9.76
N GLY A 227 8.33 -18.59 10.35
CA GLY A 227 7.20 -17.69 10.60
C GLY A 227 6.38 -18.09 11.83
N GLY A 228 5.71 -17.11 12.44
CA GLY A 228 5.06 -17.27 13.75
C GLY A 228 3.98 -18.36 13.79
N LEU A 229 3.07 -18.38 12.83
CA LEU A 229 1.98 -19.37 12.79
C LEU A 229 2.51 -20.81 12.74
N TYR A 230 3.43 -21.08 11.82
CA TYR A 230 4.00 -22.42 11.63
C TYR A 230 4.98 -22.82 12.73
N ALA A 231 5.66 -21.84 13.36
CA ALA A 231 6.45 -22.08 14.56
C ALA A 231 5.58 -22.53 15.74
N GLU A 232 4.46 -21.84 16.00
CA GLU A 232 3.53 -22.26 17.04
C GLU A 232 2.89 -23.62 16.75
N GLU A 233 2.54 -23.88 15.48
CA GLU A 233 2.04 -25.18 15.06
C GLU A 233 3.07 -26.30 15.30
N ALA A 234 4.35 -26.07 14.98
CA ALA A 234 5.42 -27.05 15.22
C ALA A 234 5.56 -27.38 16.72
N CYS A 235 5.55 -26.36 17.59
CA CYS A 235 5.57 -26.55 19.05
C CYS A 235 4.35 -27.35 19.53
N LEU A 236 3.16 -26.98 19.03
CA LEU A 236 1.90 -27.65 19.38
C LEU A 236 1.87 -29.11 18.93
N ARG A 237 2.41 -29.42 17.75
CA ARG A 237 2.54 -30.79 17.26
C ARG A 237 3.54 -31.61 18.06
N ALA A 238 4.63 -30.99 18.49
CA ALA A 238 5.65 -31.59 19.35
C ALA A 238 5.17 -31.82 20.80
N GLY A 239 4.11 -31.12 21.23
CA GLY A 239 3.67 -31.14 22.62
C GLY A 239 4.64 -30.42 23.57
N VAL A 240 5.45 -29.49 23.04
CA VAL A 240 6.44 -28.71 23.80
C VAL A 240 5.95 -27.27 23.94
N ASP A 241 6.06 -26.72 25.16
CA ASP A 241 5.64 -25.34 25.44
C ASP A 241 6.41 -24.34 24.57
N LYS A 242 5.65 -23.54 23.80
CA LYS A 242 6.19 -22.53 22.88
C LYS A 242 6.98 -21.41 23.58
N SER A 243 6.73 -21.18 24.87
CA SER A 243 7.38 -20.15 25.68
C SER A 243 8.66 -20.63 26.36
N LYS A 244 8.94 -21.94 26.33
CA LYS A 244 10.19 -22.50 26.86
C LYS A 244 11.39 -21.94 26.08
N LYS A 245 12.51 -21.69 26.76
CA LYS A 245 13.74 -21.27 26.08
C LYS A 245 14.27 -22.38 25.19
N ALA A 246 14.69 -22.05 23.97
CA ALA A 246 15.25 -23.02 23.03
C ALA A 246 16.51 -23.71 23.60
N GLY A 247 17.38 -22.96 24.27
CA GLY A 247 18.59 -23.52 24.90
C GLY A 247 18.35 -24.39 26.13
N SER A 248 17.13 -24.45 26.67
CA SER A 248 16.78 -25.29 27.83
C SER A 248 15.99 -26.54 27.48
N LEU A 249 15.87 -26.88 26.20
CA LEU A 249 15.26 -28.12 25.74
C LEU A 249 16.14 -29.33 26.11
N SER A 250 15.50 -30.43 26.51
CA SER A 250 16.17 -31.73 26.56
C SER A 250 16.51 -32.20 25.14
N ALA A 251 17.45 -33.14 25.00
CA ALA A 251 17.81 -33.70 23.71
C ALA A 251 16.60 -34.35 23.02
N GLU A 252 15.74 -35.01 23.79
CA GLU A 252 14.50 -35.64 23.34
C GLU A 252 13.48 -34.59 22.86
N GLU A 253 13.24 -33.54 23.66
CA GLU A 253 12.32 -32.46 23.27
C GLU A 253 12.79 -31.77 21.98
N ALA A 254 14.09 -31.44 21.89
CA ALA A 254 14.65 -30.80 20.71
C ALA A 254 14.54 -31.70 19.47
N SER A 255 14.74 -33.01 19.63
CA SER A 255 14.53 -34.00 18.57
C SER A 255 13.07 -34.03 18.09
N ILE A 256 12.11 -34.10 19.01
CA ILE A 256 10.67 -34.15 18.69
C ILE A 256 10.21 -32.85 18.01
N VAL A 257 10.73 -31.69 18.44
CA VAL A 257 10.44 -30.39 17.81
C VAL A 257 10.98 -30.36 16.38
N PHE A 258 12.21 -30.82 16.16
CA PHE A 258 12.79 -30.93 14.82
C PHE A 258 11.94 -31.81 13.90
N ASP A 259 11.53 -32.99 14.38
CA ASP A 259 10.70 -33.91 13.63
C ASP A 259 9.32 -33.32 13.30
N SER A 260 8.71 -32.64 14.27
CA SER A 260 7.41 -31.97 14.10
C SER A 260 7.48 -30.81 13.12
N MET A 261 8.58 -30.04 13.13
CA MET A 261 8.85 -28.98 12.16
C MET A 261 9.01 -29.56 10.75
N HIS A 262 9.86 -30.58 10.58
CA HIS A 262 10.10 -31.19 9.26
C HIS A 262 8.86 -31.89 8.69
N ALA A 263 8.02 -32.46 9.55
CA ALA A 263 6.76 -33.06 9.14
C ALA A 263 5.81 -32.07 8.44
N LEU A 264 5.84 -30.77 8.79
CA LEU A 264 5.04 -29.74 8.11
C LEU A 264 5.33 -29.66 6.61
N PHE A 265 6.59 -29.86 6.19
CA PHE A 265 7.00 -29.77 4.79
C PHE A 265 6.65 -31.02 3.97
N SER A 266 6.36 -32.13 4.65
CA SER A 266 6.01 -33.41 4.05
C SER A 266 4.51 -33.71 4.12
N GLU A 267 3.73 -32.80 4.69
CA GLU A 267 2.28 -32.99 4.84
C GLU A 267 1.55 -32.82 3.51
N GLU A 268 0.58 -33.70 3.28
CA GLU A 268 -0.25 -33.64 2.08
C GLU A 268 -1.10 -32.35 2.08
N PRO A 269 -1.18 -31.64 0.93
CA PRO A 269 -2.00 -30.44 0.83
C PRO A 269 -3.47 -30.71 1.19
N SER A 270 -4.00 -29.92 2.11
CA SER A 270 -5.40 -29.94 2.54
C SER A 270 -5.85 -28.49 2.75
N ALA A 271 -6.04 -27.78 1.65
CA ALA A 271 -6.35 -26.36 1.67
C ALA A 271 -7.71 -26.07 2.31
N SER A 272 -7.76 -25.09 3.20
CA SER A 272 -9.00 -24.64 3.82
C SER A 272 -9.04 -23.14 4.09
N VAL A 273 -10.25 -22.58 4.11
CA VAL A 273 -10.53 -21.27 4.71
C VAL A 273 -10.99 -21.49 6.14
N VAL A 274 -10.43 -20.70 7.05
CA VAL A 274 -10.70 -20.74 8.50
C VAL A 274 -11.67 -19.62 8.85
N TYR A 275 -12.72 -19.93 9.61
CA TYR A 275 -13.75 -18.99 10.03
C TYR A 275 -13.80 -18.89 11.55
N ASP A 276 -13.96 -17.66 12.05
CA ASP A 276 -14.30 -17.37 13.43
C ASP A 276 -15.63 -16.60 13.45
N SER A 277 -16.62 -17.18 14.12
CA SER A 277 -17.95 -16.58 14.31
C SER A 277 -18.58 -16.14 12.97
N GLY A 278 -18.44 -16.97 11.92
CA GLY A 278 -18.95 -16.73 10.57
C GLY A 278 -18.10 -15.81 9.69
N ASN A 279 -17.03 -15.22 10.23
CA ASN A 279 -16.11 -14.37 9.45
C ASN A 279 -14.90 -15.19 9.03
N ALA A 280 -14.55 -15.16 7.74
CA ALA A 280 -13.27 -15.72 7.32
C ALA A 280 -12.14 -14.93 8.00
N ILE A 281 -11.10 -15.62 8.45
CA ILE A 281 -9.96 -15.00 9.15
C ILE A 281 -8.61 -15.41 8.56
N ASP A 282 -8.51 -16.61 7.98
CA ASP A 282 -7.28 -17.10 7.37
C ASP A 282 -7.57 -18.13 6.27
N ALA A 283 -6.58 -18.41 5.44
CA ALA A 283 -6.55 -19.55 4.54
C ALA A 283 -5.20 -20.26 4.70
N VAL A 284 -5.23 -21.58 4.76
CA VAL A 284 -4.06 -22.42 5.03
C VAL A 284 -3.92 -23.52 3.98
N PRO A 285 -2.68 -23.92 3.61
CA PRO A 285 -2.44 -24.97 2.61
C PRO A 285 -2.52 -26.40 3.19
N ILE A 286 -2.38 -26.53 4.51
CA ILE A 286 -2.40 -27.80 5.26
C ILE A 286 -3.26 -27.65 6.51
N LYS A 287 -3.65 -28.77 7.10
CA LYS A 287 -4.47 -28.77 8.31
C LYS A 287 -3.62 -28.37 9.52
N LEU A 288 -4.01 -27.29 10.20
CA LEU A 288 -3.33 -26.84 11.42
C LEU A 288 -4.10 -27.26 12.67
N LYS A 289 -3.40 -27.81 13.67
CA LYS A 289 -3.96 -28.10 15.00
C LYS A 289 -4.35 -26.80 15.71
N SER A 290 -3.64 -25.70 15.47
CA SER A 290 -3.97 -24.38 16.03
C SER A 290 -5.38 -23.90 15.69
N TYR A 291 -5.98 -24.40 14.61
CA TYR A 291 -7.32 -24.04 14.16
C TYR A 291 -8.36 -25.16 14.38
N SER A 292 -8.05 -26.19 15.16
CA SER A 292 -8.94 -27.35 15.34
C SER A 292 -10.28 -27.01 15.99
N SER A 293 -10.35 -25.93 16.77
CA SER A 293 -11.59 -25.45 17.41
C SER A 293 -12.41 -24.50 16.54
N LEU A 294 -11.90 -24.11 15.38
CA LEU A 294 -12.55 -23.18 14.46
C LEU A 294 -13.24 -23.92 13.32
N GLU A 295 -14.22 -23.26 12.72
CA GLU A 295 -14.86 -23.77 11.51
C GLU A 295 -13.88 -23.69 10.34
N GLN A 296 -13.78 -24.77 9.57
CA GLN A 296 -12.90 -24.86 8.42
C GLN A 296 -13.66 -25.40 7.21
N ARG A 297 -13.54 -24.69 6.08
CA ARG A 297 -14.09 -25.13 4.81
C ARG A 297 -12.96 -25.57 3.89
N GLN A 298 -12.94 -26.84 3.51
CA GLN A 298 -11.97 -27.38 2.57
C GLN A 298 -12.26 -26.93 1.13
N LEU A 299 -11.18 -26.68 0.38
CA LEU A 299 -11.22 -26.28 -1.02
C LEU A 299 -10.23 -27.09 -1.85
N PRO A 300 -10.39 -27.12 -3.19
CA PRO A 300 -9.56 -27.96 -4.07
C PRO A 300 -8.08 -27.56 -4.11
N SER A 301 -7.76 -26.29 -3.84
CA SER A 301 -6.38 -25.79 -3.83
C SER A 301 -6.21 -24.63 -2.87
N PHE A 302 -4.96 -24.35 -2.50
CA PHE A 302 -4.62 -23.21 -1.66
C PHE A 302 -4.90 -21.89 -2.39
N SER A 303 -4.68 -21.81 -3.70
CA SER A 303 -5.14 -20.66 -4.48
C SER A 303 -6.64 -20.43 -4.40
N SER A 304 -7.47 -21.48 -4.45
CA SER A 304 -8.93 -21.35 -4.27
C SER A 304 -9.28 -20.82 -2.88
N ALA A 305 -8.58 -21.28 -1.83
CA ALA A 305 -8.77 -20.78 -0.47
C ALA A 305 -8.37 -19.32 -0.32
N LEU A 306 -7.26 -18.90 -0.95
CA LEU A 306 -6.84 -17.50 -0.99
C LEU A 306 -7.81 -16.62 -1.79
N ASP A 307 -8.38 -17.12 -2.89
CA ASP A 307 -9.36 -16.38 -3.70
C ASP A 307 -10.66 -16.14 -2.91
N GLU A 308 -11.17 -17.17 -2.22
CA GLU A 308 -12.35 -17.04 -1.34
C GLU A 308 -12.07 -16.10 -0.16
N LEU A 309 -10.91 -16.24 0.49
CA LEU A 309 -10.48 -15.32 1.55
C LEU A 309 -10.40 -13.88 1.05
N PHE A 310 -9.84 -13.66 -0.14
CA PHE A 310 -9.72 -12.34 -0.73
C PHE A 310 -11.09 -11.74 -1.07
N ALA A 311 -12.01 -12.56 -1.57
CA ALA A 311 -13.38 -12.16 -1.87
C ALA A 311 -14.18 -11.77 -0.62
N SER A 312 -13.89 -12.37 0.55
CA SER A 312 -14.60 -12.11 1.82
C SER A 312 -14.42 -10.70 2.38
N GLY A 313 -13.39 -9.97 1.96
CA GLY A 313 -13.18 -8.59 2.36
C GLY A 313 -11.85 -8.30 3.04
N ILE A 314 -11.27 -9.30 3.70
CA ILE A 314 -10.10 -9.18 4.62
C ILE A 314 -8.91 -8.48 3.96
N ASN A 315 -8.54 -8.94 2.76
CA ASN A 315 -7.45 -8.37 1.99
C ASN A 315 -7.90 -7.30 0.99
N SER A 316 -9.20 -7.01 0.97
CA SER A 316 -9.81 -6.00 0.10
C SER A 316 -10.07 -4.67 0.82
N ALA A 317 -9.80 -4.59 2.13
CA ALA A 317 -9.76 -3.37 2.91
C ALA A 317 -8.61 -2.48 2.38
N GLY A 318 -8.88 -1.76 1.29
CA GLY A 318 -7.85 -1.15 0.46
C GLY A 318 -8.10 -1.25 -1.05
N ARG A 319 -9.24 -1.80 -1.50
CA ARG A 319 -9.78 -1.43 -2.81
C ARG A 319 -9.91 0.08 -2.78
N ALA A 320 -8.94 0.77 -3.39
CA ALA A 320 -9.08 2.15 -3.78
C ALA A 320 -10.41 2.23 -4.49
N ASN A 321 -11.42 2.77 -3.82
CA ASN A 321 -12.60 3.23 -4.51
C ASN A 321 -12.07 4.44 -5.30
N PRO A 322 -11.88 4.35 -6.63
CA PRO A 322 -11.27 5.42 -7.39
C PRO A 322 -12.05 6.73 -7.23
N GLU A 323 -13.35 6.61 -6.94
CA GLU A 323 -14.22 7.71 -6.58
C GLU A 323 -13.86 8.33 -5.23
N LYS A 324 -13.59 7.51 -4.20
CA LYS A 324 -13.13 8.00 -2.89
C LYS A 324 -11.78 8.71 -2.99
N GLU A 325 -10.82 8.16 -3.71
CA GLU A 325 -9.50 8.82 -3.89
C GLU A 325 -9.60 10.11 -4.70
N ARG A 326 -10.44 10.12 -5.75
CA ARG A 326 -10.73 11.34 -6.51
C ARG A 326 -11.36 12.42 -5.61
N ILE A 327 -12.33 12.04 -4.78
CA ILE A 327 -12.98 12.95 -3.82
C ILE A 327 -11.97 13.48 -2.81
N LEU A 328 -11.10 12.63 -2.26
CA LEU A 328 -10.08 13.06 -1.30
C LEU A 328 -9.06 14.03 -1.92
N ARG A 329 -8.62 13.80 -3.16
CA ARG A 329 -7.77 14.76 -3.88
C ARG A 329 -8.49 16.10 -4.09
N LEU A 330 -9.75 16.05 -4.53
CA LEU A 330 -10.55 17.26 -4.74
C LEU A 330 -10.73 18.05 -3.43
N ILE A 331 -10.98 17.38 -2.31
CA ILE A 331 -11.06 18.01 -0.99
C ILE A 331 -9.72 18.70 -0.66
N SER A 332 -8.59 18.01 -0.83
CA SER A 332 -7.28 18.59 -0.52
C SER A 332 -6.95 19.83 -1.38
N GLU A 333 -7.34 19.83 -2.65
CA GLU A 333 -7.18 20.97 -3.55
C GLU A 333 -8.08 22.15 -3.13
N GLN A 334 -9.33 21.85 -2.73
CA GLN A 334 -10.27 22.86 -2.23
C GLN A 334 -9.82 23.46 -0.90
N GLU A 335 -9.31 22.65 0.04
CA GLU A 335 -8.76 23.12 1.31
C GLU A 335 -7.56 24.05 1.09
N ALA A 336 -6.63 23.67 0.21
CA ALA A 336 -5.48 24.51 -0.13
C ALA A 336 -5.91 25.84 -0.77
N SER A 337 -6.90 25.81 -1.68
CA SER A 337 -7.45 27.02 -2.29
C SER A 337 -8.17 27.90 -1.26
N MET A 338 -8.90 27.30 -0.31
CA MET A 338 -9.61 28.01 0.74
C MET A 338 -8.63 28.71 1.69
N ASP A 339 -7.54 28.04 2.08
CA ASP A 339 -6.47 28.62 2.89
C ASP A 339 -5.79 29.82 2.22
N GLU A 340 -5.55 29.74 0.91
CA GLU A 340 -4.98 30.86 0.16
C GLU A 340 -5.93 32.06 0.09
N LEU A 341 -7.23 31.81 -0.11
CA LEU A 341 -8.25 32.85 -0.12
C LEU A 341 -8.42 33.51 1.26
N LEU A 342 -8.39 32.73 2.34
CA LEU A 342 -8.46 33.28 3.70
C LEU A 342 -7.26 34.18 4.00
N LYS A 343 -6.04 33.77 3.64
CA LYS A 343 -4.84 34.61 3.78
C LYS A 343 -4.95 35.92 2.98
N LYS A 344 -5.52 35.86 1.76
CA LYS A 344 -5.78 37.07 0.95
C LYS A 344 -6.84 37.97 1.56
N ALA A 345 -7.89 37.40 2.16
CA ALA A 345 -8.93 38.13 2.86
C ALA A 345 -8.37 38.87 4.08
N GLU A 346 -7.64 38.18 4.95
CA GLU A 346 -6.99 38.78 6.12
C GLU A 346 -6.02 39.91 5.74
N LEU A 347 -5.22 39.70 4.68
CA LEU A 347 -4.31 40.74 4.19
C LEU A 347 -5.08 41.95 3.64
N SER A 348 -6.20 41.72 2.95
CA SER A 348 -7.03 42.79 2.39
C SER A 348 -7.74 43.58 3.49
N GLU A 349 -8.21 42.90 4.53
CA GLU A 349 -8.80 43.54 5.72
C GLU A 349 -7.76 44.41 6.45
N LYS A 350 -6.54 43.91 6.65
CA LYS A 350 -5.43 44.71 7.22
C LYS A 350 -5.11 45.95 6.37
N LYS A 351 -5.08 45.80 5.04
CA LYS A 351 -4.87 46.93 4.12
C LYS A 351 -6.02 47.94 4.20
N ALA A 352 -7.26 47.47 4.20
CA ALA A 352 -8.44 48.32 4.31
C ALA A 352 -8.45 49.08 5.64
N GLY A 353 -8.13 48.40 6.74
CA GLY A 353 -7.96 49.01 8.06
C GLY A 353 -6.89 50.10 8.08
N ALA A 354 -5.72 49.83 7.50
CA ALA A 354 -4.64 50.83 7.39
C ALA A 354 -5.04 52.04 6.52
N ILE A 355 -5.71 51.81 5.39
CA ILE A 355 -6.24 52.89 4.54
C ILE A 355 -7.26 53.73 5.32
N TYR A 356 -8.16 53.09 6.06
CA TYR A 356 -9.18 53.79 6.85
C TYR A 356 -8.56 54.64 7.96
N GLN A 357 -7.60 54.08 8.71
CA GLN A 357 -6.87 54.80 9.76
C GLN A 357 -6.12 56.02 9.23
N HIS A 358 -5.59 55.96 8.00
CA HIS A 358 -4.83 57.04 7.38
C HIS A 358 -5.53 57.68 6.20
N TYR A 359 -6.87 57.64 6.20
CA TYR A 359 -7.70 58.06 5.07
C TYR A 359 -7.39 59.47 4.58
N GLY A 360 -7.14 60.42 5.48
CA GLY A 360 -6.78 61.79 5.12
C GLY A 360 -5.50 61.88 4.27
N LYS A 361 -4.44 61.17 4.67
CA LYS A 361 -3.15 61.15 3.96
C LYS A 361 -3.25 60.43 2.61
N VAL A 362 -4.05 59.36 2.55
CA VAL A 362 -4.32 58.64 1.29
C VAL A 362 -5.09 59.53 0.32
N ARG A 363 -6.16 60.17 0.82
CA ARG A 363 -7.01 61.05 0.03
C ARG A 363 -6.25 62.25 -0.52
N GLU A 364 -5.44 62.91 0.30
CA GLU A 364 -4.61 64.04 -0.14
C GLU A 364 -3.68 63.66 -1.31
N ALA A 365 -3.04 62.49 -1.22
CA ALA A 365 -2.18 61.99 -2.29
C ALA A 365 -2.98 61.65 -3.57
N LEU A 366 -4.17 61.04 -3.44
CA LEU A 366 -5.03 60.72 -4.58
C LEU A 366 -5.64 61.95 -5.25
N ASP A 367 -6.09 62.93 -4.46
CA ASP A 367 -6.64 64.20 -4.94
C ASP A 367 -5.55 64.98 -5.69
N PHE A 368 -4.32 65.02 -5.15
CA PHE A 368 -3.17 65.60 -5.84
C PHE A 368 -2.86 64.88 -7.16
N LEU A 369 -2.83 63.54 -7.16
CA LEU A 369 -2.58 62.77 -8.37
C LEU A 369 -3.65 63.07 -9.44
N THR A 370 -4.92 63.14 -9.05
CA THR A 370 -6.04 63.42 -9.95
C THR A 370 -5.92 64.81 -10.58
N ALA A 371 -5.51 65.81 -9.80
CA ALA A 371 -5.24 67.16 -10.31
C ALA A 371 -4.06 67.17 -11.30
N GLU A 372 -2.96 66.48 -10.99
CA GLU A 372 -1.77 66.47 -11.85
C GLU A 372 -1.98 65.70 -13.17
N ILE A 373 -2.77 64.62 -13.17
CA ILE A 373 -3.08 63.85 -14.40
C ILE A 373 -3.84 64.71 -15.43
N SER A 374 -4.52 65.78 -15.00
CA SER A 374 -5.20 66.72 -15.91
C SER A 374 -4.22 67.62 -16.68
N HIS A 375 -2.97 67.73 -16.22
CA HIS A 375 -1.96 68.65 -16.76
C HIS A 375 -0.68 67.95 -17.23
N PHE A 376 -0.41 66.73 -16.77
CA PHE A 376 0.82 65.97 -17.03
C PHE A 376 0.49 64.54 -17.47
N SER A 377 1.45 63.87 -18.12
CA SER A 377 1.27 62.46 -18.44
C SER A 377 1.18 61.62 -17.17
N VAL A 378 0.47 60.49 -17.23
CA VAL A 378 0.28 59.58 -16.07
C VAL A 378 1.61 59.22 -15.40
N SER A 379 2.67 58.98 -16.18
CA SER A 379 4.02 58.68 -15.66
C SER A 379 4.63 59.85 -14.88
N GLU A 380 4.50 61.07 -15.39
CA GLU A 380 5.03 62.28 -14.75
C GLU A 380 4.24 62.64 -13.49
N ALA A 381 2.92 62.49 -13.53
CA ALA A 381 2.04 62.71 -12.38
C ALA A 381 2.40 61.73 -11.23
N PHE A 382 2.69 60.47 -11.54
CA PHE A 382 3.17 59.50 -10.55
C PHE A 382 4.56 59.84 -9.99
N ASP A 383 5.50 60.34 -10.79
CA ASP A 383 6.82 60.78 -10.28
C ASP A 383 6.71 61.91 -9.26
N LYS A 384 5.74 62.82 -9.45
CA LYS A 384 5.48 63.93 -8.53
C LYS A 384 4.89 63.50 -7.19
N LEU A 385 4.31 62.30 -7.08
CA LEU A 385 3.79 61.78 -5.81
C LEU A 385 4.88 61.54 -4.76
N LYS A 386 6.16 61.43 -5.17
CA LYS A 386 7.30 61.26 -4.25
C LYS A 386 7.44 62.40 -3.23
N LYS A 387 6.78 63.54 -3.46
CA LYS A 387 6.75 64.65 -2.49
C LYS A 387 6.03 64.30 -1.19
N PHE A 388 5.10 63.34 -1.21
CA PHE A 388 4.38 62.90 -0.02
C PHE A 388 5.21 61.87 0.74
N LYS A 389 5.56 62.17 1.99
CA LYS A 389 6.33 61.24 2.86
C LYS A 389 5.61 59.91 3.12
N SER A 390 4.28 59.89 3.02
CA SER A 390 3.44 58.69 3.16
C SER A 390 3.49 57.76 1.94
N VAL A 391 4.03 58.19 0.80
CA VAL A 391 4.16 57.39 -0.42
C VAL A 391 5.55 56.76 -0.46
N LYS A 392 5.60 55.43 -0.31
CA LYS A 392 6.86 54.67 -0.31
C LYS A 392 7.33 54.34 -1.72
N SER A 393 6.41 53.93 -2.59
CA SER A 393 6.71 53.63 -3.98
C SER A 393 5.45 53.70 -4.84
N PHE A 394 5.63 53.78 -6.15
CA PHE A 394 4.56 53.57 -7.12
C PHE A 394 5.10 52.72 -8.28
N ASP A 395 4.26 51.82 -8.78
CA ASP A 395 4.53 51.00 -9.95
C ASP A 395 3.80 51.62 -11.15
N LYS A 396 4.57 52.09 -12.13
CA LYS A 396 4.03 52.74 -13.34
C LYS A 396 3.27 51.77 -14.25
N LYS A 397 3.67 50.49 -14.27
CA LYS A 397 3.12 49.47 -15.16
C LYS A 397 1.81 48.92 -14.60
N GLU A 398 1.80 48.63 -13.31
CA GLU A 398 0.63 48.10 -12.59
C GLU A 398 -0.29 49.20 -12.03
N ARG A 399 0.05 50.48 -12.25
CA ARG A 399 -0.67 51.67 -11.75
C ARG A 399 -0.97 51.59 -10.24
N LYS A 400 0.01 51.13 -9.47
CA LYS A 400 -0.16 50.79 -8.05
C LYS A 400 0.66 51.72 -7.17
N ILE A 401 0.02 52.40 -6.22
CA ILE A 401 0.70 53.22 -5.20
C ILE A 401 0.85 52.39 -3.92
N THR A 402 2.06 52.40 -3.35
CA THR A 402 2.35 51.77 -2.05
C THR A 402 2.56 52.86 -1.02
N PHE A 403 1.66 52.91 -0.05
CA PHE A 403 1.79 53.81 1.09
C PHE A 403 2.56 53.14 2.23
N HIS A 404 3.26 53.96 3.01
CA HIS A 404 3.84 53.56 4.28
C HIS A 404 3.40 54.56 5.34
N PHE A 405 2.81 54.03 6.39
CA PHE A 405 2.38 54.77 7.56
C PHE A 405 3.19 54.25 8.75
N GLU A 406 3.67 55.16 9.59
CA GLU A 406 4.32 54.85 10.86
C GLU A 406 3.31 54.42 11.92
#